data_AF-A0A1Q6XF18-F1
#
_entry.id   AF-A0A1Q6XF18-F1
#
_cell.length_a   1.000
_cell.length_b   1.000
_cell.length_c   1.000
_cell.angle_alpha   90.00
_cell.angle_beta   90.00
_cell.angle_gamma   90.00
#
_symmetry.space_group_name_H-M   'P 1'
#
loop_
_entity.id
_entity.type
_entity.pdbx_description
1 polymer ?
#
loop_
_entity_poly.entity_id
_entity_poly.type
_entity_poly.pdbx_seq_one_letter_code
_entity_poly.pdbx_strand_id
1 'polypeptide(L)'
;MKTGSEWHIYRTRFLIKAKQLSEPLVFVDALGREHCGQKGDYLVESSDGTRRIAARAIFEDVYVAIAPADKKWPWRRGRDLRLSELEAPSRPSSQA
;
A
#
# COMPACT_ATOMS: atom_id res chain seq x y z
N MET A 1 -8.89 -20.56 14.31
CA MET A 1 -9.44 -19.19 14.35
C MET A 1 -8.44 -18.27 13.67
N LYS A 2 -8.67 -17.86 12.41
CA LYS A 2 -7.78 -16.89 11.75
C LYS A 2 -8.28 -15.48 12.08
N THR A 3 -7.63 -14.92 13.09
CA THR A 3 -7.63 -13.50 13.48
C THR A 3 -7.48 -12.60 12.25
N GLY A 4 -8.38 -11.61 12.13
CA GLY A 4 -8.36 -10.47 11.21
C GLY A 4 -7.52 -10.60 9.93
N SER A 5 -8.18 -10.74 8.78
CA SER A 5 -7.58 -10.89 7.46
C SER A 5 -6.34 -10.01 7.26
N GLU A 6 -5.20 -10.68 7.19
CA GLU A 6 -3.88 -10.06 7.08
C GLU A 6 -3.73 -9.35 5.74
N TRP A 7 -3.09 -8.19 5.77
CA TRP A 7 -2.77 -7.46 4.55
C TRP A 7 -1.63 -8.16 3.81
N HIS A 8 -1.77 -8.27 2.50
CA HIS A 8 -0.76 -8.84 1.61
C HIS A 8 -0.39 -7.83 0.53
N ILE A 9 0.85 -7.88 0.08
CA ILE A 9 1.39 -7.06 -1.01
C ILE A 9 1.19 -7.81 -2.32
N TYR A 10 0.64 -7.10 -3.30
CA TYR A 10 0.48 -7.57 -4.66
C TYR A 10 1.14 -6.58 -5.62
N ARG A 11 1.86 -7.08 -6.61
CA ARG A 11 2.51 -6.25 -7.63
C ARG A 11 1.71 -6.33 -8.91
N THR A 12 1.39 -5.17 -9.46
CA THR A 12 0.94 -5.01 -10.84
C THR A 12 1.82 -3.98 -11.53
N ARG A 13 1.28 -3.22 -12.49
CA ARG A 13 1.87 -1.94 -12.91
C ARG A 13 2.09 -0.98 -11.74
N PHE A 14 1.25 -1.09 -10.69
CA PHE A 14 1.42 -0.39 -9.42
C PHE A 14 1.52 -1.36 -8.26
N LEU A 15 2.21 -0.94 -7.21
CA LEU A 15 2.30 -1.71 -5.98
C LEU A 15 1.01 -1.45 -5.17
N ILE A 16 0.26 -2.50 -4.84
CA ILE A 16 -0.92 -2.42 -3.96
C ILE A 16 -0.80 -3.35 -2.74
N LYS A 17 -1.55 -3.06 -1.67
CA LYS A 17 -1.87 -4.06 -0.65
C LYS A 17 -3.34 -4.36 -0.67
N ALA A 18 -3.69 -5.59 -0.29
CA ALA A 18 -5.07 -5.96 -0.11
C ALA A 18 -5.24 -6.87 1.10
N LYS A 19 -6.41 -6.80 1.72
CA LYS A 19 -6.87 -7.81 2.68
C LYS A 19 -8.23 -8.32 2.26
N GLN A 20 -8.47 -9.60 2.48
CA GLN A 20 -9.78 -10.19 2.25
C GLN A 20 -10.76 -9.72 3.33
N LEU A 21 -12.00 -9.45 2.97
CA LEU A 21 -13.05 -9.06 3.89
C LEU A 21 -13.56 -10.29 4.64
N SER A 22 -13.49 -10.25 5.97
CA SER A 22 -14.10 -11.27 6.83
C SER A 22 -15.60 -11.07 7.03
N GLU A 23 -16.08 -9.85 6.78
CA GLU A 23 -17.45 -9.38 6.93
C GLU A 23 -17.77 -8.34 5.85
N PRO A 24 -19.05 -8.10 5.53
CA PRO A 24 -19.42 -7.03 4.59
C PRO A 24 -18.88 -5.66 5.04
N LEU A 25 -18.42 -4.85 4.10
CA LEU A 25 -17.86 -3.53 4.36
C LEU A 25 -18.48 -2.51 3.42
N VAL A 26 -18.91 -1.38 3.98
CA VAL A 26 -19.36 -0.20 3.22
C VAL A 26 -18.57 1.01 3.70
N PHE A 27 -18.04 1.80 2.76
CA PHE A 27 -17.39 3.07 3.07
C PHE A 27 -17.55 4.07 1.92
N VAL A 28 -17.41 5.35 2.24
CA VAL A 28 -17.37 6.43 1.26
C VAL A 28 -15.93 6.90 1.11
N ASP A 29 -15.44 7.02 -0.12
CA ASP A 29 -14.09 7.51 -0.38
C ASP A 29 -14.00 9.05 -0.31
N ALA A 30 -12.79 9.59 -0.46
CA ALA A 30 -12.55 11.04 -0.42
C ALA A 30 -13.24 11.82 -1.56
N LEU A 31 -13.71 11.13 -2.61
CA LEU A 31 -14.45 11.71 -3.71
C LEU A 31 -15.97 11.60 -3.51
N GLY A 32 -16.43 11.11 -2.36
CA GLY A 32 -17.85 10.95 -2.06
C GLY A 32 -18.47 9.72 -2.72
N ARG A 33 -17.68 8.76 -3.22
CA ARG A 33 -18.21 7.55 -3.85
C ARG A 33 -18.39 6.46 -2.81
N GLU A 34 -19.57 5.83 -2.83
CA GLU A 34 -19.85 4.68 -1.99
C GLU A 34 -19.21 3.42 -2.58
N HIS A 35 -18.51 2.67 -1.73
CA HIS A 35 -17.94 1.37 -2.01
C HIS A 35 -18.57 0.35 -1.07
N CYS A 36 -19.09 -0.74 -1.63
CA CYS A 36 -19.64 -1.86 -0.88
C CYS A 36 -18.95 -3.17 -1.29
N GLY A 37 -18.72 -4.03 -0.31
CA GLY A 37 -18.06 -5.32 -0.50
C GLY A 37 -18.66 -6.37 0.42
N GLN A 38 -18.66 -7.62 -0.03
CA GLN A 38 -19.14 -8.76 0.72
C GLN A 38 -17.99 -9.50 1.39
N LYS A 39 -18.34 -10.41 2.32
CA LYS A 39 -17.38 -11.36 2.86
C LYS A 39 -16.70 -12.13 1.73
N GLY A 40 -15.37 -12.14 1.72
CA GLY A 40 -14.55 -12.79 0.71
C GLY A 40 -14.02 -11.84 -0.37
N ASP A 41 -14.62 -10.66 -0.57
CA ASP A 41 -14.08 -9.61 -1.43
C ASP A 41 -12.81 -9.01 -0.82
N TYR A 42 -12.11 -8.16 -1.57
CA TYR A 42 -10.85 -7.57 -1.14
C TYR A 42 -10.99 -6.07 -0.94
N LEU A 43 -10.56 -5.59 0.23
CA LEU A 43 -10.24 -4.17 0.40
C LEU A 43 -8.82 -3.94 -0.12
N VAL A 44 -8.69 -3.10 -1.13
CA VAL A 44 -7.42 -2.76 -1.78
C VAL A 44 -7.02 -1.35 -1.40
N GLU A 45 -5.76 -1.17 -1.01
CA GLU A 45 -5.12 0.13 -0.80
C GLU A 45 -3.93 0.29 -1.75
N SER A 46 -3.98 1.33 -2.57
CA SER A 46 -2.90 1.73 -3.47
C SER A 46 -1.85 2.56 -2.74
N SER A 47 -0.66 2.70 -3.32
CA SER A 47 0.43 3.49 -2.73
C SER A 47 0.11 4.98 -2.54
N ASP A 48 -0.83 5.52 -3.34
CA ASP A 48 -1.34 6.89 -3.22
C ASP A 48 -2.34 7.07 -2.05
N GLY A 49 -2.68 6.00 -1.33
CA GLY A 49 -3.62 6.00 -0.21
C GLY A 49 -5.08 5.85 -0.62
N THR A 50 -5.37 5.71 -1.92
CA THR A 50 -6.73 5.41 -2.38
C THR A 50 -7.15 4.01 -1.96
N ARG A 51 -8.41 3.86 -1.56
CA ARG A 51 -9.02 2.60 -1.16
C ARG A 51 -10.19 2.26 -2.06
N ARG A 52 -10.35 0.97 -2.37
CA ARG A 52 -11.47 0.45 -3.15
C ARG A 52 -11.81 -0.98 -2.74
N ILE A 53 -13.01 -1.43 -3.10
CA ILE A 53 -13.38 -2.84 -3.05
C ILE A 53 -13.10 -3.51 -4.40
N ALA A 54 -12.54 -4.71 -4.36
CA ALA A 54 -12.38 -5.59 -5.52
C ALA A 54 -13.09 -6.92 -5.28
N ALA A 55 -13.91 -7.33 -6.24
CA ALA A 55 -14.60 -8.61 -6.19
C ALA A 55 -13.60 -9.77 -6.13
N ARG A 56 -13.88 -10.78 -5.29
CA ARG A 56 -12.98 -11.93 -5.09
C ARG A 56 -12.52 -12.57 -6.38
N ALA A 57 -13.45 -12.93 -7.26
CA ALA A 57 -13.16 -13.68 -8.49
C ALA A 57 -12.18 -12.94 -9.40
N ILE A 58 -12.36 -11.63 -9.55
CA ILE A 58 -11.48 -10.79 -10.38
C ILE A 58 -10.14 -10.58 -9.68
N PHE A 59 -10.15 -10.36 -8.37
CA PHE A 59 -8.94 -10.09 -7.63
C PHE A 59 -7.98 -11.29 -7.62
N GLU A 60 -8.50 -12.49 -7.34
CA GLU A 60 -7.69 -13.71 -7.30
C GLU A 60 -7.20 -14.15 -8.69
N ASP A 61 -7.93 -13.82 -9.76
CA ASP A 61 -7.53 -14.09 -11.15
C ASP A 61 -6.42 -13.12 -11.64
N VAL A 62 -6.50 -11.85 -11.26
CA VAL A 62 -5.59 -10.81 -11.76
C VAL A 62 -4.33 -10.66 -10.90
N TYR A 63 -4.39 -10.97 -9.60
CA TYR A 63 -3.33 -10.62 -8.66
C TYR A 63 -2.71 -11.84 -7.97
N VAL A 64 -1.38 -11.93 -8.03
CA VAL A 64 -0.59 -12.90 -7.28
C VAL A 64 0.03 -12.23 -6.06
N ALA A 65 -0.17 -12.82 -4.87
CA ALA A 65 0.44 -12.34 -3.63
C ALA A 65 1.96 -12.56 -3.66
N ILE A 66 2.73 -11.56 -3.24
CA ILE A 66 4.20 -11.61 -3.29
C ILE A 66 4.81 -11.67 -1.90
N ALA A 67 4.18 -11.00 -0.94
CA ALA A 67 4.61 -11.02 0.45
C ALA A 67 3.43 -10.65 1.36
N PRO A 68 3.46 -11.03 2.64
CA PRO A 68 2.69 -10.34 3.65
C PRO A 68 3.02 -8.84 3.62
N ALA A 69 2.04 -7.98 3.87
CA ALA A 69 2.26 -6.56 4.08
C ALA A 69 2.84 -6.35 5.48
N ASP A 70 4.04 -6.88 5.68
CA ASP A 70 4.86 -6.65 6.84
C ASP A 70 5.19 -5.14 6.95
N LYS A 71 5.75 -4.69 8.08
CA LYS A 71 5.86 -3.27 8.50
C LYS A 71 6.45 -2.26 7.50
N LYS A 72 6.94 -2.67 6.32
CA LYS A 72 7.59 -1.85 5.28
C LYS A 72 6.73 -1.60 4.03
N TRP A 73 5.40 -1.67 4.15
CA TRP A 73 4.43 -1.27 3.12
C TRP A 73 3.99 0.20 3.19
N PRO A 74 3.91 0.95 2.07
CA PRO A 74 4.91 1.09 1.03
C PRO A 74 5.54 2.48 1.24
N TRP A 75 6.59 2.62 2.04
CA TRP A 75 7.29 3.90 2.23
C TRP A 75 6.41 5.17 2.14
N ARG A 76 5.83 5.58 3.28
CA ARG A 76 5.80 7.02 3.59
C ARG A 76 7.27 7.49 3.69
N ARG A 77 8.01 7.60 2.58
CA ARG A 77 9.27 8.36 2.51
C ARG A 77 9.11 9.45 1.47
N GLY A 78 8.80 10.61 2.01
CA GLY A 78 8.47 11.87 1.35
C GLY A 78 7.67 12.67 2.37
N ARG A 79 8.18 12.90 3.59
CA ARG A 79 9.27 13.83 3.87
C ARG A 79 10.23 13.31 4.95
N ASP A 80 11.10 12.37 4.58
CA ASP A 80 12.40 12.26 5.25
C ASP A 80 13.44 11.83 4.21
N LEU A 81 13.53 12.62 3.14
CA LEU A 81 14.85 12.96 2.65
C LEU A 81 15.38 13.92 3.70
N ARG A 82 16.17 13.40 4.63
CA ARG A 82 17.05 14.23 5.42
C ARG A 82 17.97 14.92 4.42
N LEU A 83 17.63 16.16 4.06
CA LEU A 83 18.45 17.05 3.23
C LEU A 83 19.83 17.34 3.86
N SER A 84 20.15 16.73 5.01
CA SER A 84 21.48 16.75 5.62
C SER A 84 22.52 15.88 4.88
N GLU A 85 22.13 15.05 3.92
CA GLU A 85 23.09 14.19 3.18
C GLU A 85 23.30 14.63 1.73
N LEU A 86 22.90 15.88 1.42
CA LEU A 86 23.45 16.64 0.30
C LEU A 86 24.54 17.61 0.80
N GLU A 87 25.30 17.21 1.82
CA GLU A 87 26.58 17.85 2.08
C GLU A 87 27.51 17.39 0.96
N ALA A 88 27.68 18.26 -0.05
CA ALA A 88 28.70 18.09 -1.07
C ALA A 88 30.05 17.83 -0.36
N PRO A 89 30.90 16.91 -0.85
CA PRO A 89 32.24 16.78 -0.29
C PRO A 89 32.96 18.11 -0.48
N SER A 90 33.11 18.83 0.63
CA SER A 90 33.95 20.01 0.74
C SER A 90 35.35 19.59 0.29
N ARG A 91 35.80 20.17 -0.83
CA ARG A 91 37.18 20.04 -1.28
C ARG A 91 38.10 20.46 -0.12
N PRO A 92 39.11 19.67 0.25
CA PRO A 92 40.10 20.16 1.21
C PRO A 92 40.82 21.34 0.54
N SER A 93 40.68 22.52 1.13
CA SER A 93 41.49 23.68 0.78
C SER A 93 42.93 23.36 1.18
N SER A 94 43.77 23.11 0.18
CA SER A 94 45.20 22.96 0.37
C SER A 94 45.75 24.24 1.01
N GLN A 95 46.44 24.04 2.12
CA GLN A 95 47.29 25.03 2.76
C GLN A 95 48.49 25.30 1.83
N ALA A 96 48.75 26.58 1.53
CA ALA A 96 50.04 27.12 1.09
C ALA A 96 50.04 28.63 1.37
#